data_AF-A0A135V9T4-F1
#
_entry.id   AF-A0A135V9T4-F1
#
_cell.length_a   1.000
_cell.length_b   1.000
_cell.length_c   1.000
_cell.angle_alpha   90.00
_cell.angle_beta   90.00
_cell.angle_gamma   90.00
#
_symmetry.space_group_name_H-M   'P 1'
#
loop_
_entity.id
_entity.type
_entity.pdbx_description
1 polymer ?
#
loop_
_entity_poly.entity_id
_entity_poly.type
_entity_poly.pdbx_seq_one_letter_code
_entity_poly.pdbx_strand_id
1 'polypeptide(L)'
;MVYLDPESPYMRLIQPFVEKKQRNGLDFWGCADKSAIDNEVYAPFIEKLKKQIPAHLLKKKYPKVWNFDRQVERVVRECLMSEYAGWKFAELLKGKTEGELEELAASFAVENCKTHDRLNEYLKEDAVTANGKLTNGTNGRA
;
A
#
# COMPACT_ATOMS: atom_id res chain seq x y z
N MET A 1 1.14 0.13 -19.25
CA MET A 1 0.70 0.36 -17.86
C MET A 1 0.18 1.78 -17.71
N VAL A 2 -0.95 1.91 -17.02
CA VAL A 2 -1.61 3.18 -16.71
C VAL A 2 -1.83 3.28 -15.19
N TYR A 3 -2.07 4.50 -14.70
CA TYR A 3 -2.45 4.79 -13.32
C TYR A 3 -3.59 5.83 -13.31
N LEU A 4 -4.36 5.88 -12.22
CA LEU A 4 -5.42 6.88 -12.05
C LEU A 4 -4.86 8.29 -12.17
N ASP A 5 -5.55 9.17 -12.89
CA ASP A 5 -5.25 10.60 -12.84
C ASP A 5 -5.35 11.08 -11.38
N PRO A 6 -4.31 11.69 -10.79
CA PRO A 6 -4.39 12.29 -9.45
C PRO A 6 -5.51 13.34 -9.34
N GLU A 7 -5.87 13.95 -10.47
CA GLU A 7 -6.98 14.91 -10.60
C GLU A 7 -8.28 14.24 -11.04
N SER A 8 -8.42 12.92 -10.95
CA SER A 8 -9.71 12.26 -11.17
C SER A 8 -10.68 12.54 -10.01
N PRO A 9 -12.01 12.54 -10.26
CA PRO A 9 -13.01 12.65 -9.19
C PRO A 9 -12.78 11.68 -8.03
N TYR A 10 -12.44 10.42 -8.32
CA TYR A 10 -12.12 9.43 -7.30
C TYR A 10 -10.89 9.80 -6.46
N MET A 11 -9.78 10.16 -7.10
CA MET A 11 -8.54 10.48 -6.38
C MET A 11 -8.72 11.70 -5.48
N ARG A 12 -9.37 12.77 -5.97
CA ARG A 12 -9.68 13.95 -5.16
C ARG A 12 -10.55 13.62 -3.95
N LEU A 13 -11.53 12.73 -4.09
CA LEU A 13 -12.39 12.31 -2.98
C LEU A 13 -11.58 11.60 -1.89
N ILE A 14 -10.71 10.66 -2.26
CA ILE A 14 -10.01 9.81 -1.29
C ILE A 14 -8.70 10.41 -0.76
N GLN A 15 -8.15 11.42 -1.43
CA GLN A 15 -6.85 12.00 -1.10
C GLN A 15 -6.72 12.41 0.39
N PRO A 16 -7.70 13.12 1.01
CA PRO A 16 -7.60 13.47 2.43
C PRO A 16 -7.56 12.24 3.36
N PHE A 17 -8.24 11.16 2.97
CA PHE A 17 -8.19 9.89 3.70
C PHE A 17 -6.82 9.22 3.56
N VAL A 18 -6.26 9.18 2.36
CA VAL A 18 -4.93 8.60 2.09
C VAL A 18 -3.86 9.32 2.90
N GLU A 19 -3.86 10.65 2.92
CA GLU A 19 -2.93 11.45 3.71
C GLU A 19 -3.07 11.17 5.20
N LYS A 20 -4.31 11.09 5.70
CA LYS A 20 -4.57 10.74 7.10
C LYS A 20 -4.09 9.34 7.45
N LYS A 21 -4.30 8.37 6.56
CA LYS A 21 -3.85 6.99 6.70
C LYS A 21 -2.32 6.91 6.76
N GLN A 22 -1.63 7.67 5.90
CA GLN A 22 -0.18 7.77 5.86
C GLN A 22 0.38 8.40 7.15
N ARG A 23 -0.15 9.54 7.60
CA ARG A 23 0.26 10.18 8.87
C ARG A 23 0.12 9.26 10.07
N ASN A 24 -0.89 8.39 10.06
CA ASN A 24 -1.13 7.42 11.13
C ASN A 24 -0.29 6.13 11.00
N GLY A 25 0.48 5.98 9.92
CA GLY A 25 1.38 4.84 9.70
C GLY A 25 0.68 3.48 9.58
N LEU A 26 -0.57 3.43 9.11
CA LEU A 26 -1.38 2.20 9.19
C LEU A 26 -0.94 1.07 8.24
N ASP A 27 -0.24 1.41 7.14
CA ASP A 27 0.21 0.43 6.16
C ASP A 27 1.58 -0.13 6.50
N PHE A 28 1.73 -1.46 6.47
CA PHE A 28 3.03 -2.09 6.69
C PHE A 28 4.03 -1.73 5.58
N TRP A 29 3.62 -1.89 4.32
CA TRP A 29 4.47 -1.82 3.13
C TRP A 29 4.50 -0.44 2.44
N GLY A 30 3.95 0.60 3.07
CA GLY A 30 4.00 1.96 2.52
C GLY A 30 5.35 2.62 2.77
N CYS A 31 5.92 3.28 1.75
CA CYS A 31 7.10 4.15 1.89
C CYS A 31 6.77 5.48 2.60
N ALA A 32 5.83 5.48 3.54
CA ALA A 32 5.47 6.67 4.31
C ALA A 32 6.42 6.80 5.51
N ASP A 33 6.86 8.02 5.80
CA ASP A 33 7.58 8.31 7.03
C ASP A 33 6.63 8.16 8.23
N LYS A 34 6.96 7.23 9.13
CA LYS A 34 6.20 6.92 10.34
C LYS A 34 6.87 7.47 11.61
N SER A 35 8.01 8.13 11.48
CA SER A 35 8.84 8.54 12.61
C SER A 35 8.07 9.38 13.64
N ALA A 36 7.24 10.32 13.19
CA ALA A 36 6.42 11.15 14.06
C ALA A 36 5.46 10.32 14.93
N ILE A 37 4.61 9.50 14.31
CA ILE A 37 3.61 8.69 15.04
C ILE A 37 4.26 7.58 15.87
N ASP A 38 5.38 7.03 15.40
CA ASP A 38 6.13 6.02 16.12
C ASP A 38 6.75 6.60 17.40
N ASN A 39 7.38 7.77 17.32
CA ASN A 39 8.00 8.41 18.47
C ASN A 39 6.97 8.86 19.51
N GLU A 40 5.82 9.37 19.08
CA GLU A 40 4.80 9.90 19.99
C GLU A 40 3.94 8.80 20.63
N VAL A 41 3.53 7.80 19.85
CA VAL A 41 2.49 6.84 20.26
C VAL A 41 3.06 5.44 20.40
N TYR A 42 3.58 4.87 19.31
CA TYR A 42 3.77 3.42 19.26
C TYR A 42 5.04 2.94 19.96
N ALA A 43 6.17 3.61 19.81
CA ALA A 43 7.41 3.20 20.46
C ALA A 43 7.28 3.24 21.99
N PRO A 44 6.75 4.31 22.63
CA PRO A 44 6.51 4.30 24.07
C PRO A 44 5.51 3.22 24.53
N PHE A 45 4.47 2.97 23.73
CA PHE A 45 3.47 1.94 24.01
C PHE A 45 4.07 0.52 23.97
N ILE A 46 4.78 0.19 22.89
CA ILE A 46 5.42 -1.11 22.68
C ILE A 46 6.46 -1.36 23.77
N GLU A 47 7.30 -0.38 24.08
CA GLU A 47 8.32 -0.53 25.11
C GLU A 47 7.74 -0.77 26.51
N LYS A 48 6.61 -0.13 26.84
CA LYS A 48 5.90 -0.39 28.11
C LYS A 48 5.34 -1.82 28.16
N LEU A 49 4.76 -2.33 27.07
CA LEU A 49 4.28 -3.71 26.99
C LEU A 49 5.42 -4.72 27.09
N LYS A 50 6.52 -4.46 26.39
CA LYS A 50 7.70 -5.33 26.33
C LYS A 50 8.32 -5.55 27.71
N LYS A 51 8.36 -4.52 28.55
CA LYS A 51 8.85 -4.59 29.94
C LYS A 51 8.02 -5.48 30.86
N GLN A 52 6.77 -5.80 30.51
CA GLN A 52 5.90 -6.70 31.29
C GLN A 52 6.16 -8.18 30.99
N ILE A 53 6.98 -8.50 29.98
CA ILE A 53 7.19 -9.88 29.52
C ILE A 53 8.64 -10.30 29.82
N PRO A 54 8.87 -11.49 30.41
CA PRO A 54 10.22 -12.02 30.61
C PRO A 54 11.01 -12.07 29.29
N ALA A 55 12.26 -11.61 29.31
CA ALA A 55 13.07 -11.44 28.10
C ALA A 55 13.21 -12.73 27.26
N HIS A 56 13.31 -13.89 27.91
CA HIS A 56 13.41 -15.19 27.23
C HIS A 56 12.12 -15.60 26.47
N LEU A 57 10.97 -14.96 26.77
CA LEU A 57 9.69 -15.23 26.12
C LEU A 57 9.40 -14.29 24.93
N LEU A 58 10.10 -13.15 24.81
CA LEU A 58 9.83 -12.14 23.77
C LEU A 58 9.93 -12.69 22.33
N LYS A 59 10.69 -13.77 22.11
CA LYS A 59 10.86 -14.43 20.80
C LYS A 59 10.06 -15.73 20.65
N LYS A 60 9.19 -16.06 21.62
CA LYS A 60 8.49 -17.36 21.62
C LYS A 60 7.37 -17.43 20.59
N LYS A 61 6.72 -16.30 20.27
CA LYS A 61 5.58 -16.21 19.34
C LYS A 61 5.98 -16.49 17.88
N TYR A 62 5.04 -17.04 17.10
CA TYR A 62 5.14 -17.22 15.64
C TYR A 62 4.53 -16.01 14.91
N PRO A 63 5.02 -15.60 13.71
CA PRO A 63 6.17 -16.14 13.00
C PRO A 63 7.52 -15.74 13.63
N LYS A 64 8.51 -16.64 13.51
CA LYS A 64 9.84 -16.47 14.14
C LYS A 64 10.67 -15.34 13.56
N VAL A 65 10.33 -14.87 12.36
CA VAL A 65 10.94 -13.72 11.71
C VAL A 65 10.52 -12.38 12.33
N TRP A 66 9.47 -12.36 13.17
CA TRP A 66 8.98 -11.14 13.79
C TRP A 66 9.51 -10.98 15.21
N ASN A 67 9.96 -9.76 15.53
CA ASN A 67 10.25 -9.36 16.90
C ASN A 67 8.95 -9.01 17.65
N PHE A 68 9.07 -8.76 18.96
CA PHE A 68 7.92 -8.40 19.80
C PHE A 68 7.18 -7.17 19.26
N ASP A 69 7.94 -6.14 18.90
CA ASP A 69 7.44 -4.86 18.42
C ASP A 69 6.54 -5.06 17.18
N ARG A 70 7.01 -5.83 16.20
CA ARG A 70 6.28 -6.19 14.98
C ARG A 70 4.99 -6.95 15.27
N GLN A 71 5.00 -7.84 16.27
CA GLN A 71 3.79 -8.57 16.68
C GLN A 71 2.72 -7.61 17.21
N VAL A 72 3.12 -6.59 17.97
CA VAL A 72 2.21 -5.56 18.47
C VAL A 72 1.72 -4.66 17.33
N GLU A 73 2.63 -4.18 16.48
CA GLU A 73 2.27 -3.34 15.33
C GLU A 73 1.25 -4.01 14.41
N ARG A 74 1.49 -5.28 14.05
CA ARG A 74 0.60 -6.03 13.18
C ARG A 74 -0.83 -6.09 13.72
N VAL A 75 -0.98 -6.32 15.01
CA VAL A 75 -2.29 -6.50 15.64
C VAL A 75 -2.97 -5.15 15.90
N VAL A 76 -2.24 -4.20 16.46
CA VAL A 76 -2.82 -2.92 16.91
C VAL A 76 -2.89 -1.92 15.76
N ARG A 77 -1.74 -1.59 15.16
CA ARG A 77 -1.64 -0.55 14.13
C ARG A 77 -2.25 -1.01 12.81
N GLU A 78 -1.96 -2.24 12.39
CA GLU A 78 -2.26 -2.67 11.02
C GLU A 78 -3.54 -3.48 10.88
N CYS A 79 -4.00 -4.16 11.93
CA CYS A 79 -5.34 -4.77 11.95
C CYS A 79 -6.33 -3.79 12.58
N LEU A 80 -6.30 -3.63 13.91
CA LEU A 80 -7.35 -2.96 14.65
C LEU A 80 -7.61 -1.52 14.18
N MET A 81 -6.56 -0.71 14.07
CA MET A 81 -6.73 0.67 13.61
C MET A 81 -7.15 0.75 12.14
N SER A 82 -6.72 -0.20 11.30
CA SER A 82 -7.13 -0.29 9.90
C SER A 82 -8.60 -0.67 9.75
N GLU A 83 -9.16 -1.51 10.64
CA GLU A 83 -10.59 -1.84 10.64
C GLU A 83 -11.45 -0.59 10.84
N TYR A 84 -11.08 0.27 11.79
CA TYR A 84 -11.74 1.57 11.97
C TYR A 84 -11.50 2.53 10.79
N ALA A 85 -10.32 2.48 10.17
CA ALA A 85 -10.03 3.27 8.98
C ALA A 85 -10.90 2.83 7.79
N GLY A 86 -11.19 1.54 7.66
CA GLY A 86 -12.10 1.00 6.65
C GLY A 86 -13.49 1.62 6.73
N TRP A 87 -14.05 1.74 7.94
CA TRP A 87 -15.33 2.43 8.13
C TRP A 87 -15.28 3.92 7.77
N LYS A 88 -14.19 4.61 8.12
CA LYS A 88 -13.99 6.02 7.73
C LYS A 88 -13.90 6.18 6.21
N PHE A 89 -13.31 5.22 5.52
CA PHE A 89 -13.28 5.21 4.05
C PHE A 89 -14.69 5.01 3.48
N ALA A 90 -15.46 4.06 4.01
CA ALA A 90 -16.83 3.81 3.56
C ALA A 90 -17.75 5.04 3.70
N GLU A 91 -17.57 5.83 4.77
CA GLU A 91 -18.32 7.07 4.98
C GLU A 91 -18.08 8.12 3.86
N LEU A 92 -16.97 8.06 3.11
CA LEU A 92 -16.74 8.94 1.94
C LEU A 92 -17.75 8.72 0.81
N LEU A 93 -18.33 7.52 0.72
CA LEU A 93 -19.27 7.13 -0.32
C LEU A 93 -20.73 7.24 0.13
N LYS A 94 -20.96 7.46 1.42
CA LYS A 94 -22.29 7.50 2.01
C LYS A 94 -23.08 8.71 1.50
N GLY A 95 -24.33 8.48 1.14
CA GLY A 95 -25.25 9.52 0.66
C GLY A 95 -24.99 9.97 -0.78
N LYS A 96 -24.02 9.38 -1.48
CA LYS A 96 -23.84 9.59 -2.92
C LYS A 96 -24.96 8.93 -3.70
N THR A 97 -25.40 9.61 -4.74
CA THR A 97 -26.32 9.09 -5.74
C THR A 97 -25.64 8.08 -6.66
N GLU A 98 -26.43 7.29 -7.38
CA GLU A 98 -25.91 6.37 -8.40
C GLU A 98 -25.08 7.11 -9.47
N GLY A 99 -25.53 8.29 -9.92
CA GLY A 99 -24.79 9.09 -10.90
C GLY A 99 -23.44 9.59 -10.39
N GLU A 100 -23.35 10.01 -9.13
CA GLU A 100 -22.07 10.38 -8.52
C GLU A 100 -21.14 9.17 -8.36
N LEU A 101 -21.69 8.00 -8.01
CA LEU A 101 -20.90 6.77 -7.91
C LEU A 101 -20.39 6.32 -9.29
N GLU A 102 -21.19 6.49 -10.34
CA GLU A 102 -20.78 6.23 -11.72
C GLU A 102 -19.66 7.19 -12.15
N GLU A 103 -19.74 8.48 -11.81
CA GLU A 103 -18.66 9.45 -12.07
C GLU A 103 -17.35 9.06 -11.37
N LEU A 104 -17.43 8.60 -10.12
CA LEU A 104 -16.26 8.09 -9.41
C LEU A 104 -15.71 6.83 -10.06
N ALA A 105 -16.57 5.89 -10.45
CA ALA A 105 -16.16 4.65 -11.12
C ALA A 105 -15.53 4.91 -12.49
N ALA A 106 -16.05 5.88 -13.24
CA ALA A 106 -15.51 6.30 -14.54
C ALA A 106 -14.06 6.81 -14.46
N SER A 107 -13.59 7.22 -13.27
CA SER A 107 -12.18 7.56 -13.04
C SER A 107 -11.22 6.39 -13.35
N PHE A 108 -11.70 5.15 -13.26
CA PHE A 108 -10.91 3.94 -13.52
C PHE A 108 -10.96 3.47 -14.98
N ALA A 109 -11.76 4.12 -15.83
CA ALA A 109 -11.76 3.83 -17.26
C ALA A 109 -10.37 4.13 -17.85
N VAL A 110 -9.89 3.27 -18.76
CA VAL A 110 -8.50 3.33 -19.25
C VAL A 110 -8.22 4.65 -19.95
N GLU A 111 -9.20 5.16 -20.68
CA GLU A 111 -9.18 6.46 -21.37
C GLU A 111 -9.05 7.65 -20.41
N ASN A 112 -9.45 7.49 -19.15
CA ASN A 112 -9.37 8.52 -18.11
C ASN A 112 -8.11 8.36 -17.23
N CYS A 113 -7.35 7.28 -17.41
CA CYS A 113 -6.09 7.05 -16.71
C CYS A 113 -4.92 7.75 -17.42
N LYS A 114 -3.84 8.00 -16.67
CA LYS A 114 -2.57 8.50 -17.21
C LYS A 114 -1.64 7.34 -17.55
N THR A 115 -0.79 7.53 -18.55
CA THR A 115 0.25 6.57 -18.90
C THR A 115 1.48 6.74 -18.02
N HIS A 116 2.06 5.63 -17.58
CA HIS A 116 3.36 5.65 -16.92
C HIS A 116 4.47 5.61 -17.99
N ASP A 117 4.70 6.73 -18.67
CA ASP A 117 5.48 6.78 -19.93
C ASP A 117 6.85 6.10 -19.82
N ARG A 118 7.67 6.49 -18.85
CA ARG A 118 9.00 5.91 -18.65
C ARG A 118 8.99 4.40 -18.36
N LEU A 119 7.99 3.92 -17.60
CA LEU A 119 7.86 2.49 -17.34
C LEU A 119 7.41 1.75 -18.60
N ASN A 120 6.51 2.36 -19.37
CA ASN A 120 6.04 1.79 -20.63
C ASN A 120 7.16 1.73 -21.67
N GLU A 121 8.06 2.71 -21.71
CA GLU A 121 9.27 2.67 -22.52
C GLU A 121 10.13 1.46 -22.17
N TYR A 122 10.51 1.30 -20.90
CA TYR A 122 11.32 0.16 -20.45
C TYR A 122 10.64 -1.19 -20.71
N LEU A 123 9.34 -1.29 -20.47
CA LEU A 123 8.59 -2.53 -20.74
C LEU A 123 8.53 -2.87 -22.23
N LYS A 124 8.47 -1.87 -23.12
CA LYS A 124 8.53 -2.07 -24.57
C LYS A 124 9.92 -2.52 -25.01
N GLU A 125 10.98 -1.88 -24.51
CA GLU A 125 12.37 -2.27 -24.78
C GLU A 125 12.68 -3.70 -24.32
N ASP A 126 12.25 -4.04 -23.11
CA ASP A 126 12.40 -5.38 -22.55
C ASP A 126 11.62 -6.41 -23.37
N ALA A 127 10.38 -6.11 -23.77
CA ALA A 127 9.59 -7.00 -24.62
C ALA A 127 10.26 -7.26 -25.98
N VAL A 128 10.87 -6.25 -26.61
CA VAL A 128 11.64 -6.43 -27.85
C VAL A 128 12.86 -7.31 -27.61
N THR A 129 13.58 -7.11 -26.50
CA THR A 129 14.78 -7.88 -26.15
C THR A 129 14.44 -9.34 -25.82
N ALA A 130 13.37 -9.57 -25.06
CA ALA A 130 12.87 -10.91 -24.73
C ALA A 130 12.39 -11.65 -25.99
N ASN A 131 11.66 -10.97 -26.89
CA ASN A 131 11.21 -11.55 -28.15
C ASN A 131 12.35 -11.74 -29.17
N GLY A 132 13.36 -10.85 -29.18
CA GLY A 132 14.55 -10.98 -30.03
C GLY A 132 15.47 -12.14 -29.64
N LYS A 133 15.42 -12.58 -28.37
CA LYS A 133 16.07 -13.84 -27.92
C LYS A 133 15.32 -15.09 -28.40
N LEU A 134 14.02 -15.01 -28.69
CA LEU A 134 13.25 -16.13 -29.26
C LEU A 134 13.46 -16.29 -30.77
N THR A 135 13.80 -15.22 -31.51
CA THR A 135 14.02 -15.28 -32.97
C THR A 135 15.44 -15.65 -33.39
N ASN A 136 16.42 -15.63 -32.47
CA ASN A 136 17.81 -16.03 -32.74
C ASN A 136 18.12 -17.49 -32.33
N GLY A 137 17.09 -18.33 -32.19
CA GLY A 137 17.23 -19.79 -32.10
C GLY A 137 17.52 -20.45 -33.44
N THR A 138 18.40 -19.90 -34.27
CA THR A 138 18.96 -20.62 -35.42
C THR A 138 20.10 -21.52 -34.97
N ASN A 139 19.86 -22.83 -35.08
CA ASN A 139 20.83 -23.87 -35.42
C ASN A 139 22.29 -23.43 -35.57
N GLY A 140 23.16 -24.04 -34.77
CA GLY A 140 24.55 -24.23 -35.17
C GLY A 140 25.56 -24.32 -34.04
N ARG A 141 25.96 -25.55 -33.73
CA ARG A 141 27.35 -26.07 -33.69
C ARG A 141 27.32 -27.39 -32.89
N ALA A 142 27.47 -28.51 -33.58
CA ALA A 142 28.75 -29.15 -33.95
C ALA A 142 29.36 -29.86 -32.74
#